data_AF-A0A2V5L134-F1
#
_entry.id   AF-A0A2V5L134-F1
#
_cell.length_a   1.000
_cell.length_b   1.000
_cell.length_c   1.000
_cell.angle_alpha   90.00
_cell.angle_beta   90.00
_cell.angle_gamma   90.00
#
_symmetry.space_group_name_H-M   'P 1'
#
loop_
_entity.id
_entity.type
_entity.pdbx_description
1 polymer ?
#
loop_
_entity_poly.entity_id
_entity_poly.type
_entity_poly.pdbx_seq_one_letter_code
_entity_poly.pdbx_strand_id
1 'polypeptide(L)' 'MADLIKAEELKARLKKIPEWELEKKHIERTFEFDDFADAIDFVN' A
#
# COMPACT_ATOMS: atom_id res chain seq x y z
N MET A 1 6.69 9.25 18.28
CA MET A 1 6.72 7.98 17.54
C MET A 1 5.30 7.47 17.51
N ALA A 2 4.71 7.22 16.35
CA ALA A 2 3.36 6.66 16.28
C ALA A 2 3.43 5.16 16.62
N ASP A 3 2.45 4.66 17.37
CA ASP A 3 2.32 3.24 17.66
C ASP A 3 1.97 2.45 16.39
N LEU A 4 2.51 1.24 16.27
CA LEU A 4 2.17 0.33 15.19
C LEU A 4 0.70 -0.10 15.30
N ILE A 5 -0.01 -0.07 14.17
CA ILE A 5 -1.37 -0.62 14.08
C ILE A 5 -1.34 -2.10 14.46
N LYS A 6 -2.32 -2.53 15.27
CA LYS A 6 -2.50 -3.94 15.63
C LYS A 6 -2.87 -4.78 14.40
N ALA A 7 -2.39 -6.00 14.33
CA ALA A 7 -2.59 -6.89 13.18
C ALA A 7 -4.07 -7.09 12.78
N GLU A 8 -4.99 -7.11 13.75
CA GLU A 8 -6.43 -7.26 13.51
C GLU A 8 -7.02 -6.02 12.82
N GLU A 9 -6.65 -4.83 13.29
CA GLU A 9 -7.09 -3.57 12.68
C GLU A 9 -6.44 -3.38 11.31
N LEU A 10 -5.17 -3.78 11.15
CA LEU A 10 -4.48 -3.76 9.86
C LEU A 10 -5.21 -4.62 8.83
N LYS A 11 -5.56 -5.85 9.17
CA LYS A 11 -6.34 -6.75 8.30
C LYS A 11 -7.71 -6.16 7.96
N ALA A 12 -8.40 -5.54 8.90
CA ALA A 12 -9.70 -4.91 8.65
C ALA A 12 -9.60 -3.69 7.72
N ARG A 13 -8.52 -2.90 7.84
CA ARG A 13 -8.24 -1.75 6.97
C ARG A 13 -7.80 -2.17 5.57
N LEU A 14 -6.97 -3.21 5.45
CA LEU A 14 -6.55 -3.74 4.14
C LEU A 14 -7.73 -4.22 3.30
N LYS A 15 -8.79 -4.77 3.92
CA LYS A 15 -10.04 -5.09 3.21
C LYS A 15 -10.73 -3.88 2.57
N LYS A 16 -10.45 -2.65 3.03
CA LYS A 16 -11.02 -1.42 2.48
C LYS A 16 -10.18 -0.81 1.35
N ILE A 17 -8.92 -1.23 1.22
CA ILE A 17 -8.01 -0.68 0.22
C ILE A 17 -7.55 -1.84 -0.68
N PRO A 18 -8.31 -2.12 -1.75
CA PRO A 18 -7.96 -3.21 -2.67
C PRO A 18 -6.57 -2.98 -3.27
N GLU A 19 -5.90 -4.09 -3.63
CA GLU A 19 -4.55 -4.13 -4.20
C GLU A 19 -3.40 -3.80 -3.23
N TRP A 20 -3.68 -3.51 -1.96
CA TRP A 20 -2.64 -3.46 -0.93
C TRP A 20 -2.47 -4.83 -0.28
N GLU A 21 -1.26 -5.34 -0.33
CA GLU A 21 -0.88 -6.62 0.26
C GLU A 21 -0.05 -6.42 1.52
N LEU A 22 -0.21 -7.32 2.49
CA LEU A 22 0.55 -7.29 3.74
C LEU A 22 1.70 -8.29 3.67
N GLU A 23 2.89 -7.79 3.37
CA GLU A 23 4.12 -8.59 3.35
C GLU A 23 4.83 -8.49 4.72
N LYS A 24 4.53 -9.46 5.60
CA LYS A 24 5.10 -9.62 6.95
C LYS A 24 4.95 -8.39 7.87
N LYS A 25 5.80 -7.39 7.69
CA LYS A 25 5.90 -6.17 8.53
C LYS A 25 5.67 -4.88 7.75
N HIS A 26 5.45 -4.94 6.45
CA HIS A 26 5.13 -3.78 5.63
C HIS A 26 3.95 -4.07 4.71
N ILE A 27 3.33 -3.02 4.22
CA ILE A 27 2.30 -3.10 3.19
C ILE A 27 2.95 -2.72 1.87
N GLU A 28 2.59 -3.41 0.80
CA GLU A 28 3.05 -3.12 -0.54
C GLU A 28 1.87 -3.05 -1.50
N ARG A 29 2.04 -2.29 -2.58
CA ARG A 29 1.10 -2.23 -3.69
C ARG A 29 1.91 -1.96 -4.95
N THR A 30 1.63 -2.75 -5.97
CA THR A 30 2.18 -2.54 -7.30
C THR A 30 1.22 -1.66 -8.09
N PHE A 31 1.77 -0.64 -8.74
CA PHE A 31 1.03 0.21 -9.67
C PHE A 31 1.63 0.01 -11.06
N GLU A 32 0.77 -0.33 -12.01
CA GLU A 32 1.14 -0.44 -13.42
C GLU A 32 0.69 0.83 -14.14
N PHE A 33 1.58 1.39 -14.95
CA PHE A 33 1.35 2.59 -15.73
C PHE A 33 1.65 2.30 -17.20
N ASP A 34 0.93 2.98 -18.09
CA ASP A 34 1.10 2.82 -19.54
C ASP A 34 2.39 3.48 -20.04
N ASP A 35 2.82 4.59 -19.43
CA ASP A 35 4.05 5.32 -19.77
C ASP A 35 4.93 5.62 -18.53
N PHE A 36 6.23 5.77 -18.78
CA PHE A 36 7.19 6.18 -17.76
C PHE A 36 6.88 7.59 -17.20
N ALA A 37 6.41 8.50 -18.04
CA ALA A 37 6.04 9.85 -17.60
C ALA A 37 4.93 9.81 -16.53
N ASP A 38 3.90 8.97 -16.75
CA ASP A 38 2.80 8.80 -15.78
C ASP A 38 3.29 8.22 -14.46
N ALA A 39 4.21 7.25 -14.51
CA ALA A 39 4.82 6.67 -13.32
C ALA A 39 5.65 7.69 -12.51
N ILE A 40 6.39 8.57 -13.20
CA ILE A 40 7.20 9.61 -12.54
C ILE A 40 6.30 10.71 -11.95
N ASP A 41 5.25 11.11 -12.66
CA ASP A 41 4.28 12.08 -12.16
C ASP A 41 3.50 11.54 -10.94
N PHE A 42 3.30 10.23 -10.83
CA PHE A 42 2.71 9.61 -9.64
C PHE A 42 3.62 9.63 -8.41
N VAL A 43 4.95 9.56 -8.61
CA VAL A 43 5.93 9.47 -7.52
C VAL A 43 6.34 10.85 -6.98
N ASN A 44 6.37 11.88 -7.82
CA ASN A 44 6.74 13.27 -7.46
C ASN A 44 5.67 13.98 -6.64
#